data_AF-A0A3D4QSP9-F1
#
_entry.id   AF-A0A3D4QSP9-F1
#
_cell.length_a   1.000
_cell.length_b   1.000
_cell.length_c   1.000
_cell.angle_alpha   90.00
_cell.angle_beta   90.00
_cell.angle_gamma   90.00
#
_symmetry.space_group_name_H-M   'P 1'
#
loop_
_entity.id
_entity.type
_entity.pdbx_description
1 polymer ?
#
loop_
_entity_poly.entity_id
_entity_poly.type
_entity_poly.pdbx_seq_one_letter_code
_entity_poly.pdbx_strand_id
1 'polypeptide(L)'
;LECMEEGSVTIDGETHHLPKPFMVMATMNPLEFEGTYPLPEAQLDRFLMKLVITHLPPEQEEALLVKVNQNDGALRPEIVS
;
A
#
# COMPACT_ATOMS: atom_id res chain seq x y z
N LEU A 1 -4.25 7.80 -13.91
CA LEU A 1 -3.24 6.75 -13.65
C LEU A 1 -2.38 6.55 -14.89
N GLU A 2 -1.84 7.63 -15.46
CA GLU A 2 -1.02 7.60 -16.68
C GLU A 2 0.27 6.81 -16.45
N CYS A 3 0.92 7.03 -15.30
CA CYS A 3 2.15 6.36 -14.89
C CYS A 3 2.06 4.82 -14.89
N MET A 4 0.91 4.26 -14.51
CA MET A 4 0.70 2.81 -14.45
C MET A 4 0.46 2.21 -15.84
N GLU A 5 -0.18 2.97 -16.73
CA GLU A 5 -0.59 2.51 -18.05
C GLU A 5 0.54 2.70 -19.09
N GLU A 6 1.15 3.87 -19.10
CA GLU A 6 2.05 4.31 -20.16
C GLU A 6 3.53 4.22 -19.76
N GLY A 7 3.83 4.07 -18.47
CA GLY A 7 5.20 4.08 -17.97
C GLY A 7 5.89 5.44 -18.11
N SER A 8 5.11 6.51 -18.26
CA SER A 8 5.56 7.90 -18.33
C SER A 8 4.57 8.83 -17.64
N VAL A 9 5.00 10.07 -17.43
CA VAL A 9 4.15 11.16 -16.95
C VAL A 9 4.47 12.43 -17.72
N THR A 10 3.46 13.18 -18.11
CA THR A 10 3.65 14.48 -18.75
C THR A 10 3.30 15.61 -17.79
N ILE A 11 4.25 16.53 -17.56
CA ILE A 11 4.07 17.70 -16.67
C ILE A 11 4.53 18.93 -17.45
N ASP A 12 3.69 19.96 -17.52
CA ASP A 12 3.97 21.22 -18.23
C ASP A 12 4.46 21.04 -19.69
N GLY A 13 4.01 19.97 -20.36
CA GLY A 13 4.37 19.65 -21.74
C GLY A 13 5.67 18.87 -21.92
N GLU A 14 6.38 18.56 -20.83
CA GLU A 14 7.55 17.69 -20.84
C GLU A 14 7.16 16.27 -20.37
N THR A 15 7.53 15.25 -21.15
CA THR A 15 7.26 13.85 -20.83
C THR A 15 8.48 13.21 -20.15
N HIS A 16 8.26 12.66 -18.97
CA HIS A 16 9.27 11.95 -18.19
C HIS A 16 8.95 10.44 -18.15
N HIS A 17 9.93 9.60 -18.50
CA HIS A 17 9.79 8.15 -18.41
C HIS A 17 10.07 7.63 -17.00
N LEU A 18 9.31 6.63 -16.57
CA LEU A 18 9.50 5.99 -15.27
C LEU A 18 10.66 4.98 -15.31
N PRO A 19 11.42 4.86 -14.21
CA PRO A 19 12.52 3.89 -14.12
C PRO A 19 11.99 2.46 -14.18
N LYS A 20 12.81 1.53 -14.69
CA LYS A 20 12.46 0.11 -14.76
C LYS A 20 13.31 -0.71 -13.77
N PRO A 21 12.70 -1.51 -12.86
CA PRO A 21 11.26 -1.73 -12.70
C PRO A 21 10.52 -0.58 -12.00
N PHE A 22 9.24 -0.43 -12.31
CA PHE A 22 8.32 0.48 -11.62
C PHE A 22 7.17 -0.32 -11.01
N MET A 23 6.80 -0.02 -9.77
CA MET A 23 5.69 -0.69 -9.07
C MET A 23 4.89 0.36 -8.29
N VAL A 24 3.57 0.24 -8.36
CA VAL A 24 2.64 1.04 -7.54
C VAL A 24 2.08 0.16 -6.44
N MET A 25 2.19 0.65 -5.20
CA MET A 25 1.48 0.10 -4.04
C MET A 25 0.53 1.17 -3.55
N ALA A 26 -0.77 0.87 -3.57
CA ALA A 26 -1.81 1.75 -3.08
C ALA A 26 -2.49 1.11 -1.87
N THR A 27 -2.73 1.91 -0.83
CA THR A 27 -3.52 1.51 0.34
C THR A 27 -4.80 2.32 0.39
N MET A 28 -5.88 1.71 0.87
CA MET A 28 -7.15 2.39 1.09
C MET A 28 -7.62 2.06 2.50
N ASN A 29 -7.85 3.08 3.33
CA ASN A 29 -8.50 2.91 4.62
C ASN A 29 -10.01 2.71 4.36
N PRO A 30 -10.60 1.55 4.69
CA PRO A 30 -12.03 1.33 4.45
C PRO A 30 -12.94 2.08 5.43
N LEU A 31 -12.40 2.60 6.53
CA LEU A 31 -13.17 3.19 7.63
C LEU A 31 -13.33 4.71 7.52
N GLU A 32 -12.42 5.40 6.84
CA GLU A 32 -12.41 6.85 6.70
C GLU A 32 -12.55 7.23 5.23
N PHE A 33 -13.59 8.00 4.90
CA PHE A 33 -13.85 8.50 3.55
C PHE A 33 -13.59 10.00 3.42
N GLU A 34 -13.31 10.70 4.52
CA GLU A 34 -13.06 12.13 4.50
C GLU A 34 -11.69 12.39 3.86
N GLY A 35 -11.70 13.10 2.72
CA GLY A 35 -10.48 13.35 1.95
C GLY A 35 -10.02 12.19 1.05
N THR A 36 -10.73 11.07 1.01
CA THR A 36 -10.43 9.94 0.10
C THR A 36 -11.60 9.67 -0.83
N TYR A 37 -11.38 9.85 -2.13
CA TYR A 37 -12.37 9.48 -3.14
C TYR A 37 -12.13 8.03 -3.58
N PRO A 38 -13.14 7.15 -3.49
CA PRO A 38 -12.97 5.77 -3.93
C PRO A 38 -12.61 5.76 -5.42
N LEU A 39 -11.61 4.95 -5.77
CA LEU A 39 -11.21 4.78 -7.16
C LEU A 39 -12.38 4.15 -7.94
N PRO A 40 -12.75 4.70 -9.11
CA PRO A 40 -13.70 4.05 -10.02
C PRO A 40 -13.21 2.65 -10.40
N GLU A 41 -14.13 1.74 -10.70
CA GLU A 41 -13.82 0.35 -11.07
C GLU A 41 -12.80 0.26 -12.22
N ALA A 42 -12.96 1.09 -13.25
CA ALA A 42 -12.03 1.16 -14.37
C ALA A 42 -10.59 1.53 -13.95
N GLN A 43 -10.40 2.26 -12.86
CA GLN A 43 -9.07 2.58 -12.32
C GLN A 43 -8.51 1.43 -11.47
N LEU A 44 -9.38 0.68 -10.79
CA LEU A 44 -8.99 -0.51 -10.03
C LEU A 44 -8.56 -1.65 -10.94
N ASP A 45 -9.13 -1.77 -12.15
CA ASP A 45 -8.77 -2.78 -13.16
C ASP A 45 -7.28 -2.73 -13.57
N ARG A 46 -6.62 -1.60 -13.35
CA ARG A 46 -5.19 -1.40 -13.64
C ARG A 46 -4.26 -2.00 -12.58
N PHE A 47 -4.80 -2.46 -11.45
CA PHE A 47 -4.03 -3.15 -10.42
C PHE A 47 -4.04 -4.64 -10.67
N LEU A 48 -2.86 -5.25 -10.76
CA LEU A 48 -2.71 -6.69 -10.93
C LEU A 48 -3.31 -7.49 -9.77
N MET A 49 -3.24 -6.97 -8.54
CA MET A 49 -3.73 -7.64 -7.34
C MET A 49 -4.37 -6.66 -6.37
N LYS A 50 -5.39 -7.14 -5.65
CA LYS A 50 -5.98 -6.49 -4.48
C LYS A 50 -5.81 -7.40 -3.27
N LEU A 51 -5.06 -6.92 -2.28
CA LEU A 51 -4.88 -7.63 -1.01
C LEU A 51 -5.89 -7.11 0.01
N VAL A 52 -6.62 -8.02 0.65
CA VAL A 52 -7.48 -7.72 1.79
C VAL A 52 -6.71 -8.09 3.05
N ILE A 53 -6.24 -7.07 3.77
CA ILE A 53 -5.49 -7.25 5.02
C ILE A 53 -6.51 -7.21 6.16
N THR A 54 -6.58 -8.30 6.93
CA THR A 54 -7.41 -8.40 8.13
C THR A 54 -6.55 -8.34 9.39
N HIS A 55 -7.19 -8.19 10.54
CA HIS A 55 -6.51 -8.27 11.83
C HIS A 55 -5.94 -9.67 12.08
N LEU A 56 -4.87 -9.72 12.89
CA LEU A 56 -4.29 -10.96 13.39
C LEU A 56 -5.28 -11.63 14.37
N PRO A 57 -5.24 -12.97 14.50
CA PRO A 57 -5.89 -13.65 15.62
C PRO A 57 -5.37 -13.11 16.96
N PRO A 58 -6.20 -13.04 18.01
CA PRO A 58 -5.82 -12.47 19.30
C PRO A 58 -4.54 -13.07 19.89
N GLU A 59 -4.34 -14.39 19.78
CA GLU A 59 -3.13 -15.05 20.28
C GLU A 59 -1.85 -14.62 19.55
N GLN A 60 -1.94 -14.30 18.25
CA GLN A 60 -0.81 -13.84 17.46
C GLN A 60 -0.52 -12.36 17.69
N GLU A 61 -1.57 -11.56 17.86
CA GLU A 61 -1.46 -10.15 18.20
C GLU A 61 -0.78 -9.96 19.56
N GLU A 62 -1.18 -10.72 20.59
CA GLU A 62 -0.55 -10.68 21.91
C GLU A 62 0.93 -11.07 21.86
N ALA A 63 1.25 -12.17 21.18
CA ALA A 63 2.64 -12.62 21.01
C ALA A 63 3.50 -11.56 20.29
N LEU A 64 2.94 -10.89 19.29
CA LEU A 64 3.62 -9.82 18.56
C LEU A 64 3.83 -8.58 19.44
N LEU A 65 2.82 -8.16 20.20
CA LEU A 65 2.92 -7.03 21.12
C LEU A 65 3.99 -7.25 22.19
N VAL A 66 4.11 -8.47 22.72
CA VAL A 66 5.18 -8.84 23.66
C VAL A 66 6.56 -8.71 23.01
N LYS A 67 6.74 -9.24 21.79
CA LYS A 67 8.02 -9.13 21.05
C LYS A 67 8.38 -7.68 20.73
N VAL A 68 7.39 -6.84 20.40
CA VAL A 68 7.59 -5.42 20.09
C VAL A 68 7.97 -4.63 21.35
N ASN A 69 7.32 -4.92 22.49
CA ASN A 69 7.64 -4.31 23.76
C ASN A 69 9.08 -4.62 24.21
N GLN A 70 9.52 -5.86 24.03
CA GLN A 70 10.91 -6.28 24.30
C GLN A 70 11.94 -5.59 23.39
N ASN A 71 11.51 -5.07 22.24
CA ASN A 71 12.33 -4.33 21.27
C ASN A 71 12.10 -2.82 21.32
N ASP A 72 11.82 -2.28 22.51
CA ASP A 72 11.67 -0.83 22.74
C ASP A 72 10.53 -0.19 21.91
N GLY A 73 9.51 -0.98 21.57
CA GLY A 73 8.38 -0.53 20.78
C GLY A 73 8.62 -0.51 19.26
N ALA A 74 9.77 -0.99 18.78
CA ALA A 74 10.09 -0.98 17.36
C ALA A 74 9.34 -2.10 16.61
N LEU A 75 8.49 -1.72 15.66
CA LEU A 75 7.90 -2.63 14.67
C LEU A 75 8.89 -2.84 13.52
N ARG A 76 9.74 -3.88 13.64
CA ARG A 76 10.68 -4.27 12.58
C ARG A 76 10.16 -5.49 11.82
N PRO A 77 10.38 -5.60 10.50
CA PRO A 77 9.94 -6.75 9.71
C PRO A 77 10.42 -8.10 10.28
N GLU A 78 11.63 -8.12 10.85
CA GLU A 78 12.23 -9.30 11.49
C GLU A 78 11.46 -9.80 12.72
N ILE A 79 10.67 -8.92 13.36
CA ILE A 79 9.92 -9.21 14.60
C ILE A 79 8.52 -9.74 14.27
N VAL A 80 7.98 -9.33 13.11
CA VAL A 80 6.61 -9.60 12.65
C VAL A 80 6.49 -10.94 11.92
N SER A 81 7.60 -11.49 11.41
CA SER A 81 7.66 -12.80 10.75
C SER A 81 7.83 -13.98 11.72
#